data_AF-A0A381LIN2-F1
#
_entry.id   AF-A0A381LIN2-F1
#
_cell.length_a   1.000
_cell.length_b   1.000
_cell.length_c   1.000
_cell.angle_alpha   90.00
_cell.angle_beta   90.00
_cell.angle_gamma   90.00
#
_symmetry.space_group_name_H-M   'P 1'
#
loop_
_entity.id
_entity.type
_entity.pdbx_description
1 polymer ?
#
loop_
_entity_poly.entity_id
_entity_poly.type
_entity_poly.pdbx_seq_one_letter_code
_entity_poly.pdbx_strand_id
1 'polypeptide(L)'
;MQFIYLAVTVALTNYAVAQSVATGMLGNATVVEDNPPGVTYTASLPSMNLSSQNNSRSNIMGSVTATANPDGIGVMFNVSFSNLPTTGGPFGKILPRF
;
A
#
# COMPACT_ATOMS: atom_id res chain seq x y z
N MET A 1 -33.94 23.48 5.51
CA MET A 1 -33.11 23.05 6.67
C MET A 1 -33.16 21.55 6.96
N GLN A 2 -34.26 20.82 6.67
CA GLN A 2 -34.37 19.37 6.95
C GLN A 2 -33.61 18.45 5.96
N PHE A 3 -33.48 18.87 4.69
CA PHE A 3 -32.84 18.10 3.62
C PHE A 3 -31.30 17.94 3.77
N ILE A 4 -30.67 18.80 4.58
CA ILE A 4 -29.21 18.84 4.76
C ILE A 4 -28.77 17.76 5.76
N TYR A 5 -29.57 17.49 6.80
CA TYR A 5 -29.29 16.46 7.82
C TYR A 5 -29.40 15.03 7.27
N LEU A 6 -30.32 14.80 6.32
CA LEU A 6 -30.49 13.49 5.67
C LEU A 6 -29.29 13.15 4.77
N ALA A 7 -28.70 14.14 4.10
CA ALA A 7 -27.52 13.94 3.25
C ALA A 7 -26.24 13.64 4.08
N VAL A 8 -26.08 14.31 5.23
CA VAL A 8 -24.92 14.12 6.11
C VAL A 8 -24.94 12.74 6.78
N THR A 9 -26.10 12.23 7.17
CA THR A 9 -26.24 10.91 7.80
C THR A 9 -25.96 9.76 6.83
N VAL A 10 -26.45 9.83 5.58
CA VAL A 10 -26.18 8.82 4.54
C VAL A 10 -24.71 8.80 4.12
N ALA A 11 -24.05 9.96 4.05
CA ALA A 11 -22.62 10.03 3.73
C ALA A 11 -21.77 9.35 4.80
N LEU A 12 -22.06 9.58 6.09
CA LEU A 12 -21.32 8.99 7.22
C LEU A 12 -21.48 7.46 7.30
N THR A 13 -22.66 6.92 6.99
CA THR A 13 -22.89 5.47 7.00
C THR A 13 -22.10 4.74 5.92
N ASN A 14 -21.93 5.34 4.73
CA ASN A 14 -21.20 4.70 3.62
C ASN A 14 -19.69 4.61 3.84
N TYR A 15 -19.09 5.54 4.61
CA TYR A 15 -17.68 5.46 5.01
C TYR A 15 -17.39 4.31 5.99
N ALA A 16 -18.38 3.90 6.78
CA ALA A 16 -18.21 2.85 7.79
C ALA A 16 -18.18 1.44 7.16
N VAL A 17 -18.96 1.19 6.10
CA VAL A 17 -19.02 -0.14 5.45
C VAL A 17 -17.73 -0.48 4.69
N ALA A 18 -17.03 0.51 4.16
CA ALA A 18 -15.76 0.34 3.45
C ALA A 18 -14.59 -0.13 4.34
N GLN A 19 -14.75 -0.14 5.67
CA GLN A 19 -13.70 -0.55 6.60
C GLN A 19 -13.75 -2.03 6.98
N SER A 20 -14.82 -2.75 6.62
CA SER A 20 -14.98 -4.18 6.96
C SER A 20 -14.47 -5.09 5.84
N VAL A 21 -13.17 -5.02 5.53
CA VAL A 21 -12.54 -6.06 4.70
C VAL A 21 -12.33 -7.29 5.57
N ALA A 22 -13.19 -8.30 5.42
CA ALA A 22 -13.01 -9.59 6.08
C ALA A 22 -11.83 -10.35 5.43
N THR A 23 -10.70 -10.45 6.13
CA THR A 23 -9.54 -11.25 5.72
C THR A 23 -9.58 -12.63 6.40
N GLY A 24 -8.85 -13.62 5.86
CA GLY A 24 -8.70 -14.93 6.49
C GLY A 24 -9.79 -15.97 6.20
N MET A 25 -10.80 -15.66 5.36
CA MET A 25 -11.82 -16.65 4.95
C MET A 25 -11.25 -17.87 4.23
N LEU A 26 -10.07 -17.73 3.60
CA LEU A 26 -9.36 -18.80 2.90
C LEU A 26 -8.23 -19.41 3.74
N GLY A 27 -8.19 -19.12 5.04
CA GLY A 27 -7.10 -19.49 5.91
C GLY A 27 -5.87 -18.58 5.77
N ASN A 28 -4.78 -19.02 6.39
CA ASN A 28 -3.50 -18.31 6.34
C ASN A 28 -2.79 -18.57 5.00
N ALA A 29 -2.01 -17.59 4.55
CA ALA A 29 -1.08 -17.82 3.45
C ALA A 29 -0.07 -18.91 3.84
N THR A 30 0.29 -19.78 2.90
CA THR A 30 1.36 -20.77 3.07
C THR A 30 2.68 -20.07 3.36
N VAL A 31 3.45 -20.60 4.30
CA VAL A 31 4.80 -20.11 4.57
C VAL A 31 5.69 -20.46 3.38
N VAL A 32 6.47 -19.49 2.91
CA VAL A 32 7.49 -19.70 1.88
C VAL A 32 8.76 -20.13 2.60
N GLU A 33 9.22 -21.34 2.29
CA GLU A 33 10.40 -21.98 2.87
C GLU A 33 11.45 -22.24 1.79
N ASP A 34 12.66 -22.65 2.19
CA ASP A 34 13.78 -22.97 1.31
C ASP A 34 14.25 -21.84 0.37
N ASN A 35 14.06 -20.58 0.78
CA ASN A 35 14.65 -19.46 0.05
C ASN A 35 16.17 -19.48 0.18
N PRO A 36 16.94 -19.31 -0.91
CA PRO A 36 18.40 -19.23 -0.84
C PRO A 36 18.84 -18.07 0.07
N PRO A 37 19.51 -18.33 1.22
CA PRO A 37 19.77 -17.30 2.21
C PRO A 37 20.62 -16.15 1.66
N GLY A 38 20.23 -14.92 1.99
CA GLY A 38 20.99 -13.71 1.64
C GLY A 38 20.84 -13.24 0.18
N VAL A 39 20.10 -13.96 -0.67
CA VAL A 39 19.79 -13.49 -2.03
C VAL A 39 18.86 -12.28 -1.95
N THR A 40 19.22 -11.22 -2.68
CA THR A 40 18.47 -9.96 -2.74
C THR A 40 18.08 -9.62 -4.17
N TYR A 41 16.80 -9.30 -4.37
CA TYR A 41 16.27 -8.79 -5.63
C TYR A 41 15.82 -7.34 -5.45
N THR A 42 16.07 -6.49 -6.45
CA THR A 42 15.70 -5.07 -6.43
C THR A 42 14.83 -4.73 -7.63
N ALA A 43 13.66 -4.18 -7.38
CA ALA A 43 12.80 -3.57 -8.38
C ALA A 43 12.83 -2.04 -8.21
N SER A 44 13.09 -1.32 -9.30
CA SER A 44 13.09 0.15 -9.31
C SER A 44 11.90 0.65 -10.09
N LEU A 45 11.17 1.61 -9.51
CA LEU A 45 10.09 2.29 -10.22
C LEU A 45 10.68 3.22 -11.28
N PRO A 46 10.06 3.34 -12.46
CA PRO A 46 10.54 4.23 -13.51
C PRO A 46 10.60 5.67 -13.02
N SER A 47 11.64 6.40 -13.42
CA SER A 47 11.75 7.85 -13.15
C SER A 47 10.91 8.69 -14.11
N MET A 48 10.47 8.12 -15.23
CA MET A 48 9.73 8.82 -16.28
C MET A 48 8.22 8.84 -16.00
N ASN A 49 7.56 9.96 -16.34
CA ASN A 49 6.12 10.12 -16.23
C ASN A 49 5.36 9.04 -17.03
N LEU A 50 4.66 8.16 -16.32
CA LEU A 50 3.79 7.12 -16.90
C LEU A 50 2.43 7.67 -17.40
N SER A 51 2.23 8.99 -17.48
CA SER A 51 0.96 9.60 -17.89
C SER A 51 1.13 10.60 -19.05
N SER A 52 0.98 10.10 -20.29
CA SER A 52 0.73 10.92 -21.48
C SER A 52 -0.77 10.93 -21.79
N GLN A 53 -1.56 11.60 -20.95
CA GLN A 53 -2.89 12.12 -21.27
C GLN A 53 -3.41 12.81 -20.01
N ASN A 54 -3.56 14.14 -20.06
CA ASN A 54 -4.15 14.97 -19.00
C ASN A 54 -3.29 15.17 -17.75
N ASN A 55 -2.32 16.08 -17.89
CA ASN A 55 -1.77 17.00 -16.90
C ASN A 55 -2.10 16.70 -15.42
N SER A 56 -1.02 16.38 -14.70
CA SER A 56 -0.90 16.34 -13.23
C SER A 56 -1.26 15.01 -12.56
N ARG A 57 -0.40 14.00 -12.75
CA ARG A 57 -0.04 13.13 -11.63
C ARG A 57 1.46 12.95 -11.53
N SER A 58 2.02 13.47 -10.44
CA SER A 58 3.35 13.20 -9.94
C SER A 58 3.68 11.71 -10.08
N ASN A 59 4.76 11.39 -10.79
CA ASN A 59 5.22 10.02 -10.91
C ASN A 59 5.76 9.52 -9.55
N ILE A 60 5.21 8.43 -9.03
CA ILE A 60 5.75 7.77 -7.83
C ILE A 60 7.09 7.16 -8.22
N MET A 61 8.13 7.53 -7.48
CA MET A 61 9.49 7.03 -7.71
C MET A 61 9.90 6.17 -6.52
N GLY A 62 10.92 5.34 -6.71
CA GLY A 62 11.47 4.56 -5.61
C GLY A 62 11.93 3.17 -6.00
N SER A 63 12.08 2.32 -4.99
CA SER A 63 12.48 0.94 -5.16
C SER A 63 11.89 0.04 -4.08
N VAL A 64 11.86 -1.25 -4.40
CA VAL A 64 11.55 -2.33 -3.48
C VAL A 64 12.72 -3.31 -3.54
N THR A 65 13.32 -3.61 -2.40
CA THR A 65 14.27 -4.72 -2.28
C THR A 65 13.64 -5.87 -1.51
N ALA A 66 13.91 -7.09 -1.94
CA ALA A 66 13.40 -8.32 -1.37
C ALA A 66 14.60 -9.22 -1.05
N THR A 67 14.86 -9.45 0.24
CA THR A 67 15.99 -10.26 0.71
C THR A 67 15.47 -11.51 1.41
N ALA A 68 15.93 -12.68 0.99
CA ALA A 68 15.65 -13.93 1.68
C ALA A 68 16.22 -13.91 3.10
N ASN A 69 15.43 -14.31 4.09
CA ASN A 69 15.88 -14.34 5.48
C ASN A 69 17.01 -15.36 5.70
N PRO A 70 17.85 -15.18 6.74
CA PRO A 70 18.98 -16.08 7.01
C PRO A 70 18.58 -17.54 7.26
N ASP A 71 17.37 -17.77 7.76
CA ASP A 71 16.79 -19.10 8.04
C ASP A 71 16.10 -19.72 6.81
N GLY A 72 16.09 -19.03 5.66
CA GLY A 72 15.41 -19.48 4.44
C GLY A 72 13.89 -19.37 4.50
N ILE A 73 13.31 -18.82 5.58
CA ILE A 73 11.87 -18.70 5.77
C ILE A 73 11.42 -17.26 5.54
N GLY A 74 10.57 -17.08 4.53
CA GLY A 74 10.05 -15.77 4.17
C GLY A 74 11.10 -14.83 3.56
N VAL A 75 10.71 -13.58 3.43
CA VAL A 75 11.46 -12.54 2.72
C VAL A 75 11.30 -11.22 3.45
N MET A 76 12.39 -10.50 3.66
CA MET A 76 12.40 -9.14 4.17
C MET A 76 12.27 -8.16 2.99
N PHE A 77 11.17 -7.42 2.96
CA PHE A 77 10.94 -6.36 1.99
C PHE A 77 11.34 -5.01 2.58
N ASN A 78 12.20 -4.28 1.87
CA ASN A 78 12.47 -2.89 2.17
C ASN A 78 11.95 -2.01 1.03
N VAL A 79 11.07 -1.07 1.36
CA VAL A 79 10.33 -0.25 0.41
C VAL A 79 10.69 1.20 0.62
N SER A 80 11.14 1.86 -0.44
CA SER A 80 11.44 3.29 -0.44
C SER A 80 10.69 3.93 -1.57
N PHE A 81 9.64 4.68 -1.25
CA PHE A 81 8.87 5.44 -2.23
C PHE A 81 8.95 6.94 -1.93
N SER A 82 8.97 7.73 -2.99
CA SER A 82 8.89 9.18 -2.92
C SER A 82 7.80 9.70 -3.86
N ASN A 83 7.42 10.96 -3.66
CA ASN A 83 6.42 11.64 -4.47
C ASN A 83 5.03 10.98 -4.41
N LEU A 84 4.68 10.40 -3.25
CA LEU A 84 3.36 9.79 -3.00
C LEU A 84 2.26 10.86 -3.01
N PRO A 85 1.03 10.53 -3.46
CA PRO A 85 -0.11 11.43 -3.39
C PRO A 85 -0.40 11.89 -1.96
N THR A 86 -0.64 13.20 -1.79
CA THR A 86 -1.00 13.80 -0.49
C THR A 86 -2.46 13.59 -0.10
N THR A 87 -3.30 13.11 -1.03
CA THR A 87 -4.73 12.84 -0.81
C THR A 87 -5.14 11.53 -1.49
N GLY A 88 -6.17 10.86 -0.96
CA GLY A 88 -6.80 9.70 -1.63
C GLY A 88 -6.13 8.34 -1.42
N GLY A 89 -5.34 8.14 -0.35
CA GLY A 89 -4.77 6.82 -0.04
C GLY A 89 -4.26 6.70 1.40
N PRO A 90 -3.77 5.51 1.81
CA PRO A 90 -3.20 5.28 3.13
C PRO A 90 -1.81 5.94 3.31
N PHE A 91 -1.33 6.65 2.28
CA PHE A 91 -0.04 7.35 2.26
C PHE A 91 0.02 8.54 3.21
N GLY A 92 -1.14 9.00 3.70
CA GLY A 92 -1.31 10.11 4.63
C GLY A 92 -1.55 9.67 6.07
N LYS A 93 -0.67 8.87 6.66
CA LYS A 93 -0.53 8.81 8.13
C LYS A 93 0.85 8.30 8.52
N ILE A 94 1.66 9.17 9.10
CA ILE A 94 2.88 8.80 9.83
C ILE A 94 2.42 7.86 10.96
N LEU A 95 2.77 6.57 10.89
CA LEU A 95 2.62 5.69 12.05
C LEU A 95 3.56 6.22 13.14
N PRO A 96 3.11 6.36 14.41
CA PRO A 96 4.00 6.71 15.49
C PRO A 96 5.13 5.69 15.54
N ARG A 97 6.37 6.17 15.49
CA ARG A 97 7.56 5.36 15.70
C ARG A 97 7.53 4.89 17.15
N PHE A 98 7.42 3.59 17.37
CA PHE A 98 7.70 2.96 18.65
C PHE A 98 9.20 2.74 18.78
#